data_AF-J8YJT4-F1
#
_entry.id   AF-J8YJT4-F1
#
_cell.length_a   1.000
_cell.length_b   1.000
_cell.length_c   1.000
_cell.angle_alpha   90.00
_cell.angle_beta   90.00
_cell.angle_gamma   90.00
#
_symmetry.space_group_name_H-M   'P 1'
#
loop_
_entity.id
_entity.type
_entity.pdbx_description
1 polymer ?
#
loop_
_entity_poly.entity_id
_entity_poly.type
_entity_poly.pdbx_seq_one_letter_code
_entity_poly.pdbx_strand_id
1 'polypeptide(L)' 'MTKKGSTFITYSEELKLAAVQSYLNGEGSYNMIKEKY' A
#
# COMPACT_ATOMS: atom_id res chain seq x y z
N MET A 1 3.02 -13.62 18.11
CA MET A 1 1.65 -13.96 18.55
C MET A 1 0.68 -13.08 17.78
N THR A 2 -0.07 -13.63 16.81
CA THR A 2 -1.09 -12.89 16.04
C THR A 2 -2.47 -13.18 16.63
N LYS A 3 -3.28 -12.14 16.86
CA LYS A 3 -4.63 -12.28 17.40
C LYS A 3 -5.50 -13.10 16.43
N LYS A 4 -6.14 -14.15 16.94
CA LYS A 4 -7.12 -14.98 16.23
C LYS A 4 -8.28 -14.06 15.79
N GLY A 5 -8.42 -13.82 14.48
CA GLY A 5 -9.38 -12.86 13.90
C GLY A 5 -8.77 -11.71 13.09
N SER A 6 -7.44 -11.64 12.98
CA SER A 6 -6.76 -10.65 12.12
C SER A 6 -6.84 -11.11 10.66
N THR A 7 -7.77 -10.58 9.88
CA THR A 7 -7.75 -10.77 8.43
C THR A 7 -6.56 -9.99 7.88
N PHE A 8 -5.53 -10.70 7.42
CA PHE A 8 -4.44 -10.05 6.68
C PHE A 8 -5.05 -9.49 5.40
N ILE A 9 -5.14 -8.16 5.31
CA ILE A 9 -5.54 -7.51 4.06
C ILE A 9 -4.45 -7.86 3.05
N THR A 10 -4.81 -8.74 2.12
CA THR A 10 -3.90 -9.17 1.07
C THR A 10 -4.09 -8.21 -0.09
N TYR A 11 -3.23 -7.19 -0.14
CA TYR A 11 -3.17 -6.29 -1.29
C TYR A 11 -2.64 -7.06 -2.50
N SER A 12 -3.28 -6.88 -3.66
CA SER A 12 -2.78 -7.43 -4.92
C SER A 12 -1.39 -6.88 -5.24
N GLU A 13 -0.57 -7.65 -5.95
CA GLU A 13 0.75 -7.18 -6.38
C GLU A 13 0.65 -5.94 -7.27
N GLU A 14 -0.36 -5.87 -8.13
CA GLU A 14 -0.63 -4.71 -8.98
C GLU A 14 -0.84 -3.43 -8.16
N LEU A 15 -1.60 -3.51 -7.05
CA LEU A 15 -1.84 -2.37 -6.18
C LEU A 15 -0.54 -1.92 -5.50
N LYS A 16 0.27 -2.86 -5.03
CA LYS A 16 1.58 -2.56 -4.42
C LYS A 16 2.52 -1.91 -5.42
N LEU A 17 2.59 -2.44 -6.65
CA LEU A 17 3.44 -1.90 -7.72
C LEU A 17 3.02 -0.50 -8.11
N ALA A 18 1.71 -0.24 -8.24
CA ALA A 18 1.19 1.09 -8.55
C ALA A 18 1.59 2.12 -7.47
N ALA A 19 1.43 1.78 -6.19
CA ALA A 19 1.82 2.66 -5.08
C ALA A 19 3.33 2.99 -5.09
N VAL A 20 4.18 1.98 -5.34
CA VAL A 20 5.64 2.17 -5.44
C VAL A 20 6.00 3.06 -6.64
N GLN A 21 5.39 2.82 -7.80
CA GLN A 21 5.66 3.61 -9.00
C GLN A 21 5.27 5.08 -8.81
N SER A 22 4.09 5.37 -8.23
CA SER A 22 3.67 6.74 -7.92
C SER A 22 4.65 7.45 -6.99
N TYR A 23 5.23 6.73 -6.01
CA TYR A 23 6.21 7.32 -5.10
C TYR A 23 7.51 7.66 -5.82
N LEU A 24 8.01 6.73 -6.65
CA LEU A 24 9.24 6.94 -7.43
C LEU A 24 9.09 8.03 -8.49
N ASN A 25 7.89 8.20 -9.05
CA ASN A 25 7.56 9.26 -9.99
C ASN A 25 7.41 10.65 -9.34
N GLY A 26 7.40 10.73 -8.00
CA GLY A 26 7.18 11.99 -7.28
C GLY A 26 5.74 12.48 -7.32
N GLU A 27 4.76 11.62 -7.57
CA GLU A 27 3.33 11.97 -7.63
C GLU A 27 2.75 12.37 -6.26
N GLY A 28 3.48 12.12 -5.18
CA GLY A 28 3.10 12.54 -3.84
C GLY A 28 4.07 12.06 -2.77
N SER A 29 3.88 12.58 -1.56
CA SER A 29 4.59 12.10 -0.37
C SER A 29 4.11 10.69 0.00
N TYR A 30 4.93 9.94 0.75
CA TYR A 30 4.55 8.61 1.26
C TYR A 30 3.16 8.60 1.92
N ASN A 31 2.86 9.59 2.78
CA ASN A 31 1.56 9.68 3.45
C ASN A 31 0.40 9.86 2.47
N MET A 32 0.58 10.68 1.43
CA MET A 32 -0.46 10.89 0.41
C MET A 32 -0.72 9.61 -0.39
N ILE A 33 0.34 8.87 -0.73
CA ILE A 33 0.23 7.63 -1.50
C ILE A 33 -0.40 6.54 -0.63
N LYS A 34 -0.02 6.45 0.64
CA LYS A 34 -0.63 5.52 1.61
C LYS A 34 -2.14 5.74 1.77
N GLU A 35 -2.62 6.96 1.69
CA GLU A 35 -4.06 7.25 1.80
C GLU A 35 -4.82 6.95 0.49
N LYS A 36 -4.12 6.94 -0.64
CA LYS A 36 -4.70 6.72 -1.98
C LYS A 36 -4.91 5.23 -2.30
N TYR A 37 -4.10 4.34 -1.72
CA TYR A 37 -4.07 2.89 -2.00
C TYR A 37 -4.44 2.07 -0.76
#